data_AF-A0A6E8W0J3-F1
#
_entry.id   AF-A0A6E8W0J3-F1
#
_cell.length_a   1.000
_cell.length_b   1.000
_cell.length_c   1.000
_cell.angle_alpha   90.00
_cell.angle_beta   90.00
_cell.angle_gamma   90.00
#
_symmetry.space_group_name_H-M   'P 1'
#
loop_
_entity.id
_entity.type
_entity.pdbx_description
1 polymer ?
#
loop_
_entity_poly.entity_id
_entity_poly.type
_entity_poly.pdbx_seq_one_letter_code
_entity_poly.pdbx_strand_id
1 'polypeptide(L)'
;MYVMTINAKDYDDINEGTNAKNAIEEDTVLPIFDVNPDTGLITTAVCCLDREKTPDYSLQIVATDGGGFKSTGTASIKVKNLNNMLPQFTKDEWFVEVEETDGSVLPEAPILTVTVNDDDEINNFQ
;
A
#
# COMPACT_ATOMS: atom_id res chain seq x y z
N MET A 1 13.68 0.37 -1.59
CA MET A 1 13.27 0.67 -0.19
C MET A 1 13.22 -0.62 0.61
N TYR A 2 13.59 -0.64 1.90
CA TYR A 2 13.45 -1.83 2.76
C TYR A 2 11.97 -2.17 2.94
N VAL A 3 11.60 -3.44 2.79
CA VAL A 3 10.23 -3.92 3.06
C VAL A 3 10.24 -4.83 4.28
N MET A 4 10.92 -5.97 4.17
CA MET A 4 11.06 -6.95 5.24
C MET A 4 12.25 -7.88 4.99
N THR A 5 12.57 -8.73 5.95
CA THR A 5 13.54 -9.82 5.77
C THR A 5 12.85 -11.14 6.07
N ILE A 6 13.02 -12.13 5.19
CA ILE A 6 12.55 -13.50 5.40
C ILE A 6 13.73 -14.41 5.68
N ASN A 7 13.54 -15.44 6.53
CA ASN A 7 14.55 -16.41 6.84
C ASN A 7 13.97 -17.82 6.71
N ALA A 8 14.65 -18.67 5.95
CA ALA A 8 14.40 -20.09 5.88
C ALA A 8 15.54 -20.82 6.58
N LYS A 9 15.20 -21.69 7.54
CA LYS A 9 16.16 -22.52 8.26
C LYS A 9 15.97 -23.97 7.90
N ASP A 10 17.08 -24.58 7.55
CA ASP A 10 17.23 -26.02 7.46
C ASP A 10 17.91 -26.52 8.73
N TYR A 11 17.28 -27.44 9.45
CA TYR A 11 17.75 -27.95 10.75
C TYR A 11 18.65 -29.20 10.61
N ASP A 12 18.81 -29.74 9.41
CA ASP A 12 19.68 -30.91 9.17
C ASP A 12 21.04 -30.55 8.52
N ASP A 13 21.20 -29.31 8.02
CA ASP A 13 22.48 -28.80 7.51
C ASP A 13 23.37 -28.21 8.62
N ILE A 14 24.65 -28.56 8.60
CA ILE A 14 25.68 -27.97 9.48
C ILE A 14 25.89 -26.46 9.24
N ASN A 15 25.42 -25.95 8.10
CA ASN A 15 25.36 -24.54 7.72
C ASN A 15 23.95 -23.96 7.86
N GLU A 16 23.21 -24.35 8.92
CA GLU A 16 21.85 -23.92 9.21
C GLU A 16 21.61 -22.44 8.84
N GLY A 17 20.71 -22.20 7.87
CA GLY A 17 20.28 -20.85 7.49
C GLY A 17 21.30 -20.01 6.69
N THR A 18 22.41 -20.59 6.21
CA THR A 18 23.41 -19.89 5.35
C THR A 18 23.54 -20.45 3.93
N ASN A 19 22.97 -21.64 3.68
CA ASN A 19 22.95 -22.27 2.36
C ASN A 19 21.68 -21.93 1.55
N ALA A 20 20.59 -21.55 2.23
CA ALA A 20 19.29 -21.36 1.61
C ALA A 20 19.27 -20.10 0.72
N LYS A 21 19.03 -20.29 -0.58
CA LYS A 21 18.85 -19.21 -1.55
C LYS A 21 17.37 -18.88 -1.69
N ASN A 22 17.03 -17.61 -1.51
CA ASN A 22 15.67 -17.11 -1.62
C ASN A 22 15.40 -16.53 -3.02
N ALA A 23 14.25 -16.85 -3.59
CA ALA A 23 13.78 -16.28 -4.86
C ALA A 23 12.28 -15.96 -4.75
N ILE A 24 11.86 -14.85 -5.36
CA ILE A 24 10.45 -14.53 -5.55
C ILE A 24 9.93 -15.34 -6.74
N GLU A 25 8.84 -16.06 -6.54
CA GLU A 25 8.12 -16.78 -7.59
C GLU A 25 6.96 -15.90 -8.07
N GLU A 26 7.29 -14.93 -8.94
CA GLU A 26 6.32 -14.00 -9.51
C GLU A 26 6.43 -14.02 -11.05
N ASP A 27 5.29 -14.15 -11.72
CA ASP A 27 5.18 -14.26 -13.19
C ASP A 27 4.79 -12.91 -13.79
N THR A 28 5.53 -11.85 -13.44
CA THR A 28 5.28 -10.47 -13.92
C THR A 28 6.36 -10.01 -14.88
N VAL A 29 5.96 -9.24 -15.90
CA VAL A 29 6.86 -8.70 -16.94
C VAL A 29 7.91 -7.73 -16.34
N LEU A 30 7.59 -7.09 -15.21
CA LEU A 30 8.49 -6.24 -14.44
C LEU A 30 8.31 -6.53 -12.94
N PRO A 31 9.37 -6.86 -12.20
CA PRO A 31 9.27 -7.15 -10.77
C PRO A 31 9.01 -5.87 -9.96
N ILE A 32 8.03 -5.92 -9.06
CA ILE A 32 7.71 -4.81 -8.13
C ILE A 32 8.61 -4.89 -6.89
N PHE A 33 8.95 -6.10 -6.48
CA PHE A 33 9.82 -6.40 -5.36
C PHE A 33 11.03 -7.22 -5.82
N ASP A 34 12.12 -7.09 -5.08
CA ASP A 34 13.33 -7.87 -5.25
C ASP A 34 13.71 -8.54 -3.92
N VAL A 35 14.32 -9.71 -3.99
CA VAL A 35 14.81 -10.45 -2.81
C VAL A 35 16.29 -10.74 -2.97
N ASN A 36 17.08 -10.36 -1.97
CA ASN A 36 18.47 -10.77 -1.92
C ASN A 36 18.52 -12.28 -1.59
N PRO A 37 19.11 -13.12 -2.45
CA PRO A 37 19.03 -14.57 -2.29
C PRO A 37 19.74 -15.07 -1.05
N ASP A 38 20.80 -14.39 -0.60
CA ASP A 38 21.65 -14.81 0.52
C ASP A 38 21.11 -14.37 1.88
N THR A 39 20.46 -13.21 1.92
CA THR A 39 20.01 -12.58 3.18
C THR A 39 18.50 -12.64 3.38
N GLY A 40 17.74 -12.96 2.32
CA GLY A 40 16.28 -12.90 2.33
C GLY A 40 15.73 -11.48 2.48
N LEU A 41 16.55 -10.45 2.29
CA LEU A 41 16.13 -9.05 2.34
C LEU A 41 15.24 -8.74 1.13
N ILE A 42 13.97 -8.42 1.40
CA ILE A 42 13.01 -7.97 0.39
C ILE A 42 13.04 -6.44 0.30
N THR A 43 13.17 -5.93 -0.92
CA THR A 43 13.15 -4.50 -1.22
C THR A 43 12.19 -4.16 -2.36
N THR A 44 11.78 -2.90 -2.46
CA THR A 44 11.06 -2.42 -3.64
C THR A 44 12.01 -2.26 -4.82
N ALA A 45 11.68 -2.87 -5.96
CA ALA A 45 12.40 -2.72 -7.23
C ALA A 45 11.93 -1.49 -8.02
N VAL A 46 10.75 -0.97 -7.70
CA VAL A 46 10.18 0.26 -8.28
C VAL A 46 10.41 1.47 -7.38
N CYS A 47 10.37 2.67 -7.98
CA CYS A 47 10.55 3.93 -7.26
C CYS A 47 9.36 4.28 -6.35
N CYS A 48 8.14 3.91 -6.75
CA CYS A 48 6.92 4.30 -6.07
C CYS A 48 5.94 3.12 -6.01
N LEU A 49 5.38 2.90 -4.82
CA LEU A 49 4.16 2.11 -4.64
C LEU A 49 3.00 3.08 -4.52
N ASP A 50 1.88 2.73 -5.12
CA ASP A 50 0.67 3.54 -5.17
C ASP A 50 -0.45 2.70 -4.58
N ARG A 51 -0.91 3.06 -3.38
CA ARG A 51 -1.91 2.29 -2.64
C ARG A 51 -3.25 2.29 -3.39
N GLU A 52 -3.61 3.42 -3.98
CA GLU A 52 -4.86 3.63 -4.72
C GLU A 52 -4.90 2.73 -5.97
N LYS A 53 -3.73 2.40 -6.54
CA LYS A 53 -3.61 1.37 -7.58
C LYS A 53 -3.58 -0.05 -7.03
N THR A 54 -2.77 -0.32 -6.01
CA THR A 54 -2.58 -1.67 -5.46
C THR A 54 -2.26 -1.62 -3.97
N PRO A 55 -3.24 -1.90 -3.09
CA PRO A 55 -3.07 -1.74 -1.65
C PRO A 55 -2.36 -2.92 -0.96
N ASP A 56 -2.48 -4.12 -1.53
CA ASP A 56 -1.96 -5.36 -0.94
C ASP A 56 -1.21 -6.20 -1.98
N TYR A 57 -0.07 -6.76 -1.59
CA TYR A 57 0.72 -7.70 -2.38
C TYR A 57 0.91 -9.00 -1.59
N SER A 58 0.89 -10.12 -2.31
CA SER A 58 1.17 -11.45 -1.76
C SER A 58 2.28 -12.11 -2.57
N LEU A 59 3.49 -12.12 -2.03
CA LEU A 59 4.65 -12.69 -2.70
C LEU A 59 4.88 -14.12 -2.23
N GLN A 60 5.01 -15.04 -3.19
CA GLN A 60 5.47 -16.40 -2.92
C GLN A 60 7.00 -16.40 -2.97
N ILE A 61 7.62 -16.80 -1.87
CA ILE A 61 9.08 -16.93 -1.75
C ILE A 61 9.44 -18.40 -1.73
N VAL A 62 10.40 -18.78 -2.56
CA VAL A 62 10.98 -20.13 -2.60
C VAL A 62 12.37 -20.06 -1.98
N ALA A 63 12.60 -20.84 -0.94
CA ALA A 63 13.93 -21.06 -0.38
C ALA A 63 14.45 -22.41 -0.85
N THR A 64 15.65 -22.43 -1.44
CA THR A 64 16.33 -23.64 -1.90
C THR A 64 17.61 -23.86 -1.09
N ASP A 65 17.73 -24.99 -0.42
CA ASP A 65 18.93 -25.34 0.36
C ASP A 65 20.13 -25.73 -0.55
N GLY A 66 21.29 -26.02 0.06
CA GLY A 66 22.47 -26.50 -0.67
C GLY A 66 22.33 -27.90 -1.27
N GLY A 67 21.36 -28.70 -0.81
CA GLY A 67 21.01 -30.02 -1.32
C GLY A 67 20.04 -30.01 -2.50
N GLY A 68 19.44 -28.86 -2.81
CA GLY A 68 18.43 -28.68 -3.84
C GLY A 68 16.98 -28.89 -3.37
N PHE A 69 16.73 -29.13 -2.08
CA PHE A 69 15.38 -29.16 -1.54
C PHE A 69 14.81 -27.76 -1.42
N LYS A 70 13.49 -27.66 -1.62
CA LYS A 70 12.78 -26.39 -1.69
C LYS A 70 11.67 -26.33 -0.65
N SER A 71 11.52 -25.16 -0.04
CA SER A 71 10.37 -24.80 0.77
C SER A 71 9.76 -23.49 0.25
N THR A 72 8.47 -23.30 0.49
CA THR A 72 7.75 -22.10 0.07
C THR A 72 7.16 -21.37 1.28
N GLY A 73 7.18 -20.04 1.22
CA GLY A 73 6.56 -19.15 2.19
C GLY A 73 5.83 -18.01 1.50
N THR A 74 4.93 -17.35 2.23
CA THR A 74 4.16 -16.21 1.69
C THR A 74 4.50 -14.95 2.48
N ALA A 75 4.93 -13.90 1.78
CA ALA A 75 5.12 -12.58 2.32
C ALA A 75 3.93 -11.68 1.94
N SER A 76 3.12 -11.30 2.91
CA SER A 76 1.99 -10.38 2.74
C SER A 76 2.44 -8.95 3.03
N ILE A 77 2.38 -8.07 2.03
CA ILE A 77 2.83 -6.68 2.12
C ILE A 77 1.63 -5.76 1.93
N LYS A 78 1.40 -4.86 2.88
CA LYS A 78 0.38 -3.82 2.78
C LYS A 78 1.03 -2.48 2.52
N VAL A 79 0.59 -1.78 1.48
CA VAL A 79 1.02 -0.41 1.21
C VAL A 79 0.30 0.50 2.19
N LYS A 80 1.07 1.14 3.06
CA LYS A 80 0.52 2.10 4.02
C LYS A 80 0.01 3.33 3.26
N ASN A 81 -1.21 3.77 3.58
CA ASN A 81 -1.69 5.05 3.07
C ASN A 81 -0.82 6.18 3.62
N LEU A 82 -0.27 6.99 2.72
CA LEU A 82 0.25 8.31 3.07
C LEU A 82 -0.93 9.24 2.83
N ASN A 83 -1.59 9.70 3.90
CA ASN A 83 -2.67 10.70 3.82
C ASN A 83 -2.14 11.99 3.19
N ASN A 84 -2.19 12.01 1.86
CA ASN A 84 -1.60 13.02 1.00
C ASN A 84 -2.65 13.51 -0.01
N MET A 85 -3.88 12.99 0.01
CA MET A 85 -4.97 13.52 -0.80
C MET A 85 -5.66 14.61 0.02
N LEU A 86 -5.26 15.85 -0.21
CA LEU A 86 -5.98 16.99 0.38
C LEU A 86 -7.43 16.96 -0.10
N PRO A 87 -8.42 17.23 0.77
CA PRO A 87 -9.82 17.30 0.36
C PRO A 87 -9.98 18.22 -0.84
N GLN A 88 -10.49 17.69 -1.95
CA GLN A 88 -10.73 18.47 -3.15
C GLN A 88 -12.21 18.80 -3.25
N PHE A 89 -12.48 20.07 -3.48
CA PHE A 89 -13.80 20.49 -3.85
C PHE A 89 -14.20 19.88 -5.19
N THR A 90 -15.46 19.46 -5.30
CA THR A 90 -16.01 18.89 -6.54
C THR A 90 -16.16 19.92 -7.68
N LYS A 91 -16.03 21.22 -7.38
CA LYS A 91 -16.11 22.33 -8.32
C LYS A 91 -15.13 23.43 -7.91
N ASP A 92 -14.68 24.23 -8.87
CA ASP A 92 -13.85 25.41 -8.61
C ASP A 92 -14.68 26.58 -8.04
N GLU A 93 -15.97 26.65 -8.40
CA GLU A 93 -16.88 27.72 -8.00
C GLU A 93 -18.30 27.20 -7.74
N TRP A 94 -19.01 27.81 -6.78
CA TRP A 94 -20.45 27.60 -6.54
C TRP A 94 -21.17 28.94 -6.55
N PHE A 95 -22.33 28.95 -7.20
CA PHE A 95 -23.21 30.10 -7.27
C PHE A 95 -24.56 29.73 -6.65
N VAL A 96 -25.10 30.62 -5.84
CA VAL A 96 -26.45 30.51 -5.27
C VAL A 96 -27.10 31.88 -5.34
N GLU A 97 -28.36 31.92 -5.76
CA GLU A 97 -29.20 33.10 -5.70
C GLU A 97 -30.12 32.98 -4.49
N VAL A 98 -30.23 34.05 -3.71
CA VAL A 98 -31.07 34.12 -2.51
C VAL A 98 -32.06 35.26 -2.64
N GLU A 99 -33.30 35.01 -2.21
CA GLU A 99 -34.33 36.04 -2.17
C GLU A 99 -34.08 37.03 -1.02
N GLU A 100 -34.55 38.27 -1.19
CA GLU A 100 -34.52 39.28 -0.14
C GLU A 100 -35.41 38.86 1.04
N THR A 101 -34.95 39.08 2.28
CA THR A 101 -35.73 38.76 3.49
C THR A 101 -36.16 40.03 4.21
N ASP A 102 -37.38 40.03 4.74
CA ASP A 102 -37.97 41.18 5.47
C ASP A 102 -37.51 41.27 6.94
N GLY A 103 -36.51 40.46 7.33
CA GLY A 103 -35.91 40.44 8.66
C GLY A 103 -36.72 39.70 9.74
N SER A 104 -37.90 39.17 9.44
CA SER A 104 -38.78 38.56 10.46
C SER A 104 -38.57 37.05 10.63
N VAL A 105 -38.08 36.36 9.61
CA VAL A 105 -37.79 34.92 9.63
C VAL A 105 -36.54 34.64 8.80
N LEU A 106 -35.49 34.12 9.42
CA LEU A 106 -34.34 33.58 8.69
C LEU A 106 -34.61 32.12 8.33
N PRO A 107 -34.25 31.66 7.12
CA PRO A 107 -34.34 30.24 6.79
C PRO A 107 -33.41 29.44 7.71
N GLU A 108 -33.96 28.42 8.38
CA GLU A 108 -33.20 27.51 9.24
C GLU A 108 -32.33 26.52 8.44
N ALA A 109 -32.65 26.34 7.15
CA ALA A 109 -31.93 25.45 6.26
C ALA A 109 -30.66 26.12 5.71
N PRO A 110 -29.57 25.35 5.52
CA PRO A 110 -28.36 25.86 4.89
C PRO A 110 -28.65 26.31 3.45
N ILE A 111 -28.11 27.48 3.09
CA ILE A 111 -28.29 28.08 1.77
C ILE A 111 -27.50 27.31 0.69
N LEU A 112 -26.33 26.78 1.06
CA LEU A 112 -25.50 25.97 0.18
C LEU A 112 -24.80 24.89 1.01
N THR A 113 -24.91 23.64 0.57
CA THR A 113 -24.11 22.52 1.07
C THR A 113 -23.08 22.17 0.01
N VAL A 114 -21.81 22.22 0.36
CA VAL A 114 -20.71 21.79 -0.50
C VAL A 114 -20.20 20.42 -0.06
N THR A 115 -19.81 19.62 -1.03
CA THR A 115 -19.19 18.31 -0.79
C THR A 115 -17.77 18.35 -1.31
N VAL A 116 -16.85 17.96 -0.44
CA VAL A 116 -15.46 17.66 -0.77
C VAL A 116 -15.34 16.16 -0.98
N ASN A 117 -14.52 15.75 -1.94
CA ASN A 117 -14.10 14.36 -2.07
C ASN A 117 -12.72 14.23 -1.42
N ASP A 118 -12.61 13.26 -0.53
CA ASP A 118 -11.35 12.78 0.00
C ASP A 118 -11.33 11.26 -0.23
N ASP A 119 -10.49 10.83 -1.14
CA ASP A 119 -10.36 9.40 -1.48
C ASP A 119 -9.48 8.64 -0.47
N ASP A 120 -8.98 9.31 0.58
CA ASP A 120 -8.24 8.66 1.65
C ASP A 120 -9.15 7.83 2.58
N GLU A 121 -8.74 6.58 2.87
CA GLU A 121 -9.48 5.66 3.75
C GLU A 121 -9.59 6.14 5.21
N ILE A 122 -8.78 7.13 5.61
CA ILE A 122 -8.76 7.69 6.96
C ILE A 122 -9.23 9.14 6.94
N ASN A 123 -10.55 9.31 6.99
CA ASN A 123 -11.24 10.58 7.29
C ASN A 123 -10.96 11.06 8.73
N ASN A 124 -9.69 11.27 9.10
CA ASN A 124 -9.33 11.92 10.35
C ASN A 124 -9.28 13.43 10.11
N PHE A 125 -10.45 14.05 10.03
CA PHE A 125 -10.59 15.49 10.24
C PHE A 125 -10.29 15.76 11.73
N GLN A 126 -9.03 16.08 12.07
CA GLN A 126 -8.67 16.58 13.39
C GLN A 126 -8.34 18.07 13.34
#